data_AF-A0A4R8UWA8-F1
#
_entry.id   AF-A0A4R8UWA8-F1
#
_cell.length_a   1.000
_cell.length_b   1.000
_cell.length_c   1.000
_cell.angle_alpha   90.00
_cell.angle_beta   90.00
_cell.angle_gamma   90.00
#
_symmetry.space_group_name_H-M   'P 1'
#
loop_
_entity.id
_entity.type
_entity.pdbx_description
1 polymer ?
#
loop_
_entity_poly.entity_id
_entity_poly.type
_entity_poly.pdbx_seq_one_letter_code
_entity_poly.pdbx_strand_id
1 'polypeptide(L)'
;MLRRAVTGLAAVLVLALTACAQGPSDPGAANLDSGPDTGTESTALGLVDLWRVSGAEGEDTDTWLRLDVPEFQLWRDCGMIQGSWRATDTLFVASTYGASGECVTGSTLPRLAWLESVIGYRAAGDSWELSDAQGAVVATLTLDGGPDPIPTAADFFTEPPVITDRMREGLRQPAPLPGGLTPATPEILAARWTPADHSGTTAPHVVFEADGTWTGSDGCNGGQGRWAADGTGAFLATPGISTLMACEGAPVPSWVTEARWAIIDNESLRLLDASAAELGRLERD
;
A
#
# COMPACT_ATOMS: atom_id res chain seq x y z
N MET A 1 -73.53 -31.43 -13.44
CA MET A 1 -74.08 -32.14 -12.27
C MET A 1 -73.08 -32.01 -11.11
N LEU A 2 -73.60 -31.55 -9.96
CA LEU A 2 -73.10 -31.56 -8.57
C LEU A 2 -71.59 -31.72 -8.29
N ARG A 3 -70.92 -30.72 -7.68
CA ARG A 3 -70.81 -30.48 -6.22
C ARG A 3 -70.34 -31.70 -5.42
N ARG A 4 -69.16 -31.60 -4.80
CA ARG A 4 -68.98 -31.77 -3.34
C ARG A 4 -67.67 -31.11 -2.87
N ALA A 5 -67.85 -30.16 -1.97
CA ALA A 5 -66.81 -29.56 -1.13
C ALA A 5 -66.52 -30.46 0.07
N VAL A 6 -65.30 -30.41 0.59
CA VAL A 6 -65.03 -30.58 2.03
C VAL A 6 -63.98 -29.56 2.45
N THR A 7 -64.37 -28.85 3.51
CA THR A 7 -63.78 -27.75 4.25
C THR A 7 -62.87 -28.24 5.38
N GLY A 8 -61.98 -27.35 5.85
CA GLY A 8 -61.38 -27.39 7.20
C GLY A 8 -59.85 -27.36 7.17
N LEU A 9 -59.14 -26.51 7.90
CA LEU A 9 -59.49 -25.60 8.99
C LEU A 9 -58.37 -24.55 9.05
N ALA A 10 -58.70 -23.25 9.00
CA ALA A 10 -57.75 -22.18 9.24
C ALA A 10 -57.57 -22.04 10.76
N ALA A 11 -56.35 -22.23 11.25
CA ALA A 11 -55.98 -21.90 12.62
C ALA A 11 -55.44 -20.47 12.67
N VAL A 12 -56.23 -19.60 13.29
CA VAL A 12 -55.87 -18.24 13.70
C VAL A 12 -54.83 -18.34 14.81
N LEU A 13 -53.65 -17.75 14.63
CA LEU A 13 -52.71 -17.52 15.73
C LEU A 13 -52.70 -16.02 16.04
N VAL A 14 -53.19 -15.71 17.24
CA VAL A 14 -53.30 -14.36 17.82
C VAL A 14 -51.93 -13.90 18.32
N LEU A 15 -51.61 -12.63 18.09
CA LEU A 15 -50.44 -11.93 18.60
C LEU A 15 -50.40 -11.91 20.14
N ALA A 16 -49.20 -12.11 20.70
CA ALA A 16 -48.81 -11.53 21.97
C ALA A 16 -47.52 -10.73 21.77
N LEU A 17 -47.66 -9.39 21.75
CA LEU A 17 -46.57 -8.43 21.84
C LEU A 17 -46.05 -8.42 23.28
N THR A 18 -44.88 -9.00 23.54
CA THR A 18 -44.16 -8.78 24.79
C THR A 18 -43.07 -7.75 24.56
N ALA A 19 -43.33 -6.55 25.08
CA ALA A 19 -42.36 -5.48 25.24
C ALA A 19 -41.23 -5.93 26.17
N CYS A 20 -39.98 -5.84 25.72
CA CYS A 20 -38.85 -5.88 26.63
C CYS A 20 -38.74 -4.51 27.31
N ALA A 21 -38.94 -4.52 28.63
CA ALA A 21 -38.81 -3.37 29.50
C ALA A 21 -37.38 -2.78 29.44
N GLN A 22 -37.32 -1.46 29.32
CA GLN A 22 -36.11 -0.67 29.56
C GLN A 22 -35.76 -0.79 31.04
N GLY A 23 -34.57 -1.33 31.34
CA GLY A 23 -33.99 -1.30 32.68
C GLY A 23 -33.61 0.13 33.08
N PRO A 24 -33.51 0.43 34.38
CA PRO A 24 -33.20 1.76 34.87
C PRO A 24 -31.81 2.21 34.36
N SER A 25 -31.78 3.43 33.83
CA SER A 25 -30.58 4.10 33.33
C SER A 25 -29.59 4.30 34.47
N ASP A 26 -28.43 3.65 34.37
CA ASP A 26 -27.30 3.88 35.26
C ASP A 26 -26.54 5.13 34.77
N PRO A 27 -26.51 6.25 35.52
CA PRO A 27 -25.76 7.43 35.11
C PRO A 27 -24.28 7.22 35.49
N GLY A 28 -23.61 6.33 34.74
CA GLY A 28 -22.22 5.96 35.03
C GLY A 28 -21.49 5.17 33.94
N ALA A 29 -22.16 4.74 32.87
CA ALA A 29 -21.48 4.10 31.75
C ALA A 29 -20.94 5.17 30.80
N ALA A 30 -19.65 5.50 30.96
CA ALA A 30 -18.90 6.14 29.90
C ALA A 30 -19.02 5.28 28.63
N ASN A 31 -19.48 5.88 27.54
CA ASN A 31 -19.45 5.28 26.22
C ASN A 31 -17.99 4.89 25.89
N LEU A 32 -17.65 3.62 26.04
CA LEU A 32 -16.54 3.01 25.33
C LEU A 32 -17.09 2.54 23.99
N ASP A 33 -17.36 3.50 23.11
CA ASP A 33 -17.52 3.22 21.69
C ASP A 33 -16.11 3.13 21.08
N SER A 34 -15.42 2.04 21.39
CA SER A 34 -14.16 1.67 20.72
C SER A 34 -14.49 0.62 19.69
N GLY A 35 -15.02 1.06 18.55
CA GLY A 35 -14.79 0.35 17.30
C GLY A 35 -13.28 0.19 17.06
N PRO A 36 -12.84 -0.74 16.19
CA PRO A 36 -11.42 -0.84 15.85
C PRO A 36 -10.94 0.56 15.43
N ASP A 37 -9.82 1.01 15.99
CA ASP A 37 -9.20 2.29 15.67
C ASP A 37 -8.73 2.22 14.20
N THR A 38 -9.63 2.52 13.28
CA THR A 38 -9.36 2.60 11.86
C THR A 38 -8.53 3.85 11.69
N GLY A 39 -7.22 3.73 11.49
CA GLY A 39 -6.26 4.83 11.63
C GLY A 39 -6.56 6.12 10.87
N THR A 40 -5.75 7.16 11.09
CA THR A 40 -6.09 8.52 10.67
C THR A 40 -5.95 8.75 9.17
N GLU A 41 -6.64 9.77 8.66
CA GLU A 41 -6.42 10.29 7.31
C GLU A 41 -4.95 10.71 7.13
N SER A 42 -4.42 10.51 5.94
CA SER A 42 -3.01 10.68 5.62
C SER A 42 -2.73 11.96 4.87
N THR A 43 -1.65 12.64 5.23
CA THR A 43 -1.15 13.81 4.51
C THR A 43 -0.72 13.48 3.08
N ALA A 44 -0.41 12.20 2.81
CA ALA A 44 -0.12 11.69 1.47
C ALA A 44 -1.28 11.87 0.48
N LEU A 45 -2.52 12.08 0.95
CA LEU A 45 -3.63 12.41 0.05
C LEU A 45 -3.37 13.68 -0.75
N GLY A 46 -2.60 14.61 -0.20
CA GLY A 46 -2.19 15.82 -0.91
C GLY A 46 -1.16 15.58 -2.01
N LEU A 47 -0.54 14.38 -2.10
CA LEU A 47 0.29 13.98 -3.24
C LEU A 47 -0.54 13.47 -4.43
N VAL A 48 -1.82 13.14 -4.24
CA VAL A 48 -2.68 12.60 -5.30
C VAL A 48 -3.08 13.73 -6.25
N ASP A 49 -2.30 13.91 -7.32
CA ASP A 49 -2.51 14.94 -8.33
C ASP A 49 -1.69 14.63 -9.61
N LEU A 50 -1.73 15.55 -10.56
CA LEU A 50 -0.86 15.64 -11.72
C LEU A 50 0.17 16.77 -11.52
N TRP A 51 1.43 16.39 -11.34
CA TRP A 51 2.50 17.30 -10.94
C TRP A 51 3.48 17.57 -12.06
N ARG A 52 3.91 18.83 -12.18
CA ARG A 52 5.14 19.18 -12.89
C ARG A 52 6.34 18.80 -12.05
N VAL A 53 7.29 18.06 -12.63
CA VAL A 53 8.52 17.64 -11.94
C VAL A 53 9.64 18.62 -12.25
N SER A 54 10.40 19.01 -11.21
CA SER A 54 11.61 19.83 -11.37
C SER A 54 12.70 19.41 -10.38
N GLY A 55 13.96 19.71 -10.71
CA GLY A 55 15.12 19.39 -9.86
C GLY A 55 15.54 17.92 -9.86
N ALA A 56 14.78 17.04 -10.52
CA ALA A 56 15.08 15.63 -10.65
C ALA A 56 16.17 15.38 -11.70
N GLU A 57 17.15 14.56 -11.35
CA GLU A 57 18.24 14.18 -12.26
C GLU A 57 17.69 13.41 -13.46
N GLY A 58 18.01 13.90 -14.67
CA GLY A 58 17.60 13.26 -15.92
C GLY A 58 16.19 13.63 -16.38
N GLU A 59 15.49 14.53 -15.69
CA GLU A 59 14.19 15.05 -16.13
C GLU A 59 14.32 16.38 -16.87
N ASP A 60 13.58 16.51 -17.96
CA ASP A 60 13.43 17.75 -18.71
C ASP A 60 12.32 18.61 -18.10
N THR A 61 12.20 19.85 -18.59
CA THR A 61 11.15 20.74 -18.12
C THR A 61 9.78 20.11 -18.32
N ASP A 62 9.51 19.45 -19.44
CA ASP A 62 8.19 18.87 -19.77
C ASP A 62 7.93 17.48 -19.18
N THR A 63 8.39 17.26 -17.95
CA THR A 63 8.17 16.03 -17.20
C THR A 63 6.97 16.17 -16.26
N TRP A 64 6.02 15.23 -16.36
CA TRP A 64 4.81 15.21 -15.53
C TRP A 64 4.68 13.91 -14.76
N LEU A 65 4.50 14.00 -13.44
CA LEU A 65 4.24 12.87 -12.56
C LEU A 65 2.78 12.89 -12.12
N ARG A 66 1.99 11.94 -12.61
CA ARG A 66 0.65 11.66 -12.11
C ARG A 66 0.75 10.63 -10.98
N LEU A 67 0.31 10.99 -9.79
CA LEU A 67 0.25 10.10 -8.62
C LEU A 67 -1.20 9.68 -8.37
N ASP A 68 -1.57 8.49 -8.86
CA ASP A 68 -2.86 7.84 -8.61
C ASP A 68 -2.67 6.71 -7.58
N VAL A 69 -3.68 6.25 -6.83
CA VAL A 69 -3.45 5.21 -5.82
C VAL A 69 -3.89 3.83 -6.34
N PRO A 70 -2.99 2.83 -6.43
CA PRO A 70 -1.59 2.80 -5.97
C PRO A 70 -0.55 3.04 -7.08
N GLU A 71 -0.92 3.58 -8.24
CA GLU A 71 -0.08 3.63 -9.44
C GLU A 71 0.38 5.05 -9.79
N PHE A 72 1.64 5.20 -10.18
CA PHE A 72 2.10 6.46 -10.78
C PHE A 72 2.25 6.32 -12.30
N GLN A 73 2.16 7.46 -12.98
CA GLN A 73 2.62 7.61 -14.36
C GLN A 73 3.59 8.79 -14.45
N LEU A 74 4.77 8.56 -15.02
CA LEU A 74 5.74 9.61 -15.36
C LEU A 74 5.72 9.81 -16.88
N TRP A 75 5.31 10.99 -17.32
CA TRP A 75 5.24 11.39 -18.72
C TRP A 75 6.52 12.14 -19.09
N ARG A 76 7.09 11.74 -20.23
CA ARG A 76 8.27 12.32 -20.85
C ARG A 76 8.06 12.38 -22.36
N ASP A 77 8.96 13.04 -23.07
CA ASP A 77 8.97 13.07 -24.55
C ASP A 77 9.04 11.68 -25.19
N CYS A 78 9.62 10.70 -24.49
CA CYS A 78 9.70 9.33 -24.98
C CYS A 78 8.38 8.55 -24.86
N GLY A 79 7.40 9.04 -24.11
CA GLY A 79 6.19 8.30 -23.75
C GLY A 79 5.93 8.30 -22.24
N MET A 80 5.40 7.19 -21.72
CA MET A 80 4.96 7.10 -20.33
C MET A 80 5.64 5.95 -19.62
N ILE A 81 6.11 6.19 -18.40
CA ILE A 81 6.65 5.20 -17.47
C ILE A 81 5.62 4.98 -16.37
N GLN A 82 5.40 3.74 -15.97
CA GLN A 82 4.38 3.34 -15.03
C GLN A 82 4.97 2.50 -13.90
N GLY A 83 4.44 2.70 -12.70
CA GLY A 83 4.87 1.97 -11.54
C GLY A 83 3.86 2.05 -10.42
N SER A 84 4.21 1.44 -9.30
CA SER A 84 3.42 1.51 -8.06
C SER A 84 4.10 2.46 -7.08
N TRP A 85 3.32 3.13 -6.25
CA TRP A 85 3.83 3.91 -5.13
C TRP A 85 2.95 3.75 -3.89
N ARG A 86 3.53 4.09 -2.74
CA ARG A 86 2.88 4.08 -1.43
C ARG A 86 3.46 5.16 -0.56
N ALA A 87 2.69 5.62 0.41
CA ALA A 87 3.18 6.54 1.42
C ALA A 87 2.50 6.35 2.78
N THR A 88 3.22 6.69 3.83
CA THR A 88 2.70 7.08 5.15
C THR A 88 2.93 8.59 5.29
N ASP A 89 2.73 9.18 6.46
CA ASP A 89 3.09 10.59 6.69
C ASP A 89 4.61 10.81 6.76
N THR A 90 5.39 9.73 6.93
CA THR A 90 6.85 9.77 7.11
C THR A 90 7.61 9.07 6.00
N LEU A 91 6.97 8.18 5.24
CA LEU A 91 7.59 7.38 4.21
C LEU A 91 6.92 7.56 2.85
N PHE A 92 7.72 7.46 1.80
CA PHE A 92 7.29 7.30 0.42
C PHE A 92 8.12 6.19 -0.22
N VAL A 93 7.52 5.33 -1.04
CA VAL A 93 8.26 4.39 -1.89
C VAL A 93 7.57 4.29 -3.23
N ALA A 94 8.35 4.18 -4.30
CA ALA A 94 7.86 3.97 -5.65
C ALA A 94 8.73 2.97 -6.40
N SER A 95 8.14 2.18 -7.29
CA SER A 95 8.88 1.23 -8.14
C SER A 95 8.27 1.11 -9.52
N THR A 96 9.12 1.14 -10.55
CA THR A 96 8.72 1.01 -11.94
C THR A 96 8.38 -0.45 -12.29
N TYR A 97 7.29 -0.68 -13.04
CA TYR A 97 6.96 -2.00 -13.60
C TYR A 97 6.60 -1.97 -15.09
N GLY A 98 6.43 -0.80 -15.69
CA GLY A 98 6.00 -0.68 -17.08
C GLY A 98 6.47 0.62 -17.72
N ALA A 99 6.50 0.65 -19.05
CA ALA A 99 6.71 1.85 -19.84
C ALA A 99 6.15 1.65 -21.26
N SER A 100 5.93 2.75 -21.97
CA SER A 100 5.40 2.78 -23.34
C SER A 100 6.16 3.78 -24.22
N GLY A 101 5.93 3.72 -25.53
CA GLY A 101 6.61 4.56 -26.51
C GLY A 101 8.10 4.25 -26.61
N GLU A 102 8.88 5.27 -26.93
CA GLU A 102 10.34 5.22 -27.02
C GLU A 102 11.02 5.17 -25.64
N CYS A 103 10.26 5.21 -24.53
CA CYS A 103 10.82 5.00 -23.20
C CYS A 103 11.28 3.55 -22.98
N VAL A 104 10.88 2.61 -23.84
CA VAL A 104 11.28 1.20 -23.77
C VAL A 104 12.43 0.92 -24.74
N THR A 105 13.58 0.48 -24.23
CA THR A 105 14.72 0.08 -25.06
C THR A 105 14.82 -1.44 -25.12
N GLY A 106 14.32 -2.04 -26.19
CA GLY A 106 14.26 -3.50 -26.35
C GLY A 106 13.34 -4.13 -25.29
N SER A 107 13.90 -4.98 -24.43
CA SER A 107 13.19 -5.57 -23.28
C SER A 107 13.53 -4.88 -21.95
N THR A 108 14.21 -3.73 -21.99
CA THR A 108 14.69 -3.03 -20.80
C THR A 108 13.75 -1.90 -20.44
N LEU A 109 13.20 -1.95 -19.22
CA LEU A 109 12.45 -0.84 -18.65
C LEU A 109 13.39 0.29 -18.22
N PRO A 110 12.97 1.56 -18.37
CA PRO A 110 13.75 2.68 -17.88
C PRO A 110 13.85 2.61 -16.36
N ARG A 111 15.03 2.92 -15.81
CA ARG A 111 15.19 3.11 -14.36
C ARG A 111 14.82 4.54 -14.00
N LEU A 112 14.03 4.70 -12.93
CA LEU A 112 13.68 6.01 -12.37
C LEU A 112 14.47 6.25 -11.09
N ALA A 113 15.80 6.34 -11.20
CA ALA A 113 16.70 6.35 -10.05
C ALA A 113 16.35 7.43 -9.01
N TRP A 114 15.96 8.64 -9.46
CA TRP A 114 15.58 9.72 -8.55
C TRP A 114 14.25 9.45 -7.82
N LEU A 115 13.29 8.78 -8.45
CA LEU A 115 11.98 8.50 -7.85
C LEU A 115 12.05 7.26 -6.95
N GLU A 116 12.82 6.27 -7.37
CA GLU A 116 13.06 5.02 -6.62
C GLU A 116 13.98 5.25 -5.41
N SER A 117 14.72 6.36 -5.34
CA SER A 117 15.52 6.77 -4.18
C SER A 117 14.73 7.55 -3.12
N VAL A 118 13.54 8.06 -3.47
CA VAL A 118 12.70 8.82 -2.53
C VAL A 118 12.29 7.92 -1.38
N ILE A 119 12.51 8.39 -0.15
CA ILE A 119 11.94 7.77 1.05
C ILE A 119 11.06 8.71 1.85
N GLY A 120 11.08 10.01 1.55
CA GLY A 120 10.35 11.02 2.31
C GLY A 120 9.83 12.15 1.42
N TYR A 121 8.90 12.91 1.96
CA TYR A 121 8.31 14.06 1.28
C TYR A 121 7.83 15.08 2.29
N ARG A 122 7.71 16.34 1.85
CA ARG A 122 7.18 17.42 2.70
C ARG A 122 6.46 18.47 1.86
N ALA A 123 5.40 19.05 2.43
CA ALA A 123 4.71 20.18 1.83
C ALA A 123 5.62 21.43 1.82
N ALA A 124 5.53 22.19 0.74
CA ALA A 124 6.27 23.43 0.52
C ALA A 124 5.35 24.53 -0.04
N GLY A 125 4.26 24.83 0.68
CA GLY A 125 3.17 25.68 0.17
C GLY A 125 2.20 24.83 -0.65
N ASP A 126 1.96 25.21 -1.90
CA ASP A 126 1.13 24.45 -2.85
C ASP A 126 1.95 23.42 -3.66
N SER A 127 3.18 23.15 -3.24
CA SER A 127 4.11 22.20 -3.86
C SER A 127 4.58 21.15 -2.87
N TRP A 128 5.25 20.12 -3.38
CA TRP A 128 5.89 19.09 -2.58
C TRP A 128 7.37 18.99 -2.90
N GLU A 129 8.19 18.76 -1.88
CA GLU A 129 9.57 18.33 -2.05
C GLU A 129 9.68 16.85 -1.71
N LEU A 130 10.35 16.10 -2.57
CA LEU A 130 10.67 14.68 -2.37
C LEU A 130 12.14 14.56 -1.98
N SER A 131 12.43 13.72 -0.99
CA SER A 131 13.78 13.56 -0.44
C SER A 131 14.23 12.10 -0.38
N ASP A 132 15.54 11.91 -0.57
CA ASP A 132 16.20 10.61 -0.41
C ASP A 132 16.44 10.24 1.06
N ALA A 133 17.10 9.11 1.28
CA ALA A 133 17.42 8.58 2.60
C ALA A 133 18.44 9.40 3.41
N GLN A 134 19.12 10.34 2.77
CA GLN A 134 20.03 11.29 3.41
C GLN A 134 19.33 12.63 3.71
N GLY A 135 18.05 12.77 3.32
CA GLY A 135 17.27 13.99 3.44
C GLY A 135 17.59 15.04 2.38
N ALA A 136 18.34 14.68 1.34
CA ALA A 136 18.56 15.58 0.21
C ALA A 136 17.29 15.63 -0.66
N VAL A 137 16.90 16.84 -1.07
CA VAL A 137 15.76 17.03 -1.98
C VAL A 137 16.18 16.57 -3.36
N VAL A 138 15.47 15.57 -3.90
CA VAL A 138 15.73 14.97 -5.22
C VAL A 138 14.73 15.40 -6.28
N ALA A 139 13.57 15.93 -5.89
CA ALA A 139 12.60 16.48 -6.81
C ALA A 139 11.66 17.48 -6.10
N THR A 140 11.11 18.41 -6.88
CA THR A 140 10.00 19.27 -6.46
C THR A 140 8.81 19.06 -7.41
N LEU A 141 7.61 18.94 -6.83
CA LEU A 141 6.34 18.75 -7.51
C LEU A 141 5.52 20.03 -7.41
N THR A 142 5.14 20.63 -8.54
CA THR A 142 4.33 21.86 -8.58
C THR A 142 3.09 21.72 -9.45
N LEU A 143 2.01 22.41 -9.11
CA LEU A 143 0.83 22.53 -9.96
C LEU A 143 1.11 23.51 -11.11
N ASP A 144 1.20 23.00 -12.34
CA ASP A 144 1.54 23.83 -13.53
C ASP A 144 0.81 23.41 -14.82
N GLY A 145 -0.36 22.76 -14.72
CA GLY A 145 -1.07 22.24 -15.89
C GLY A 145 -0.91 20.72 -16.06
N GLY A 146 -0.66 20.25 -17.28
CA GLY A 146 -0.56 18.82 -17.60
C GLY A 146 0.23 18.53 -18.88
N PRO A 147 0.53 17.25 -19.16
CA PRO A 147 1.29 16.86 -20.34
C PRO A 147 0.47 17.02 -21.62
N ASP A 148 1.17 17.17 -22.74
CA ASP A 148 0.54 17.05 -24.05
C ASP A 148 -0.02 15.63 -24.23
N PRO A 149 -1.24 15.48 -24.81
CA PRO A 149 -1.83 14.16 -25.01
C PRO A 149 -1.00 13.25 -25.93
N ILE A 150 -0.77 12.01 -25.49
CA ILE A 150 -0.26 10.95 -26.37
C ILE A 150 -1.47 10.36 -27.13
N PRO A 151 -1.49 10.33 -28.48
CA PRO A 151 -2.68 9.93 -29.25
C PRO A 151 -3.24 8.53 -28.96
N THR A 152 -2.41 7.63 -28.43
CA THR A 152 -2.79 6.25 -28.08
C THR A 152 -3.10 6.07 -26.59
N ALA A 153 -2.81 7.08 -25.76
CA ALA A 153 -3.15 7.08 -24.35
C ALA A 153 -4.60 7.57 -24.16
N ALA A 154 -5.23 7.13 -23.08
CA ALA A 154 -6.56 7.60 -22.74
C ALA A 154 -6.49 9.04 -22.20
N ASP A 155 -7.44 9.88 -22.61
CA ASP A 155 -7.47 11.31 -22.26
C ASP A 155 -7.45 11.56 -20.75
N PHE A 156 -8.08 10.69 -19.94
CA PHE A 156 -8.11 10.86 -18.48
C PHE A 156 -6.73 10.81 -17.81
N PHE A 157 -5.69 10.31 -18.49
CA PHE A 157 -4.34 10.34 -17.93
C PHE A 157 -3.70 11.73 -17.96
N THR A 158 -4.23 12.68 -18.74
CA THR A 158 -3.78 14.08 -18.73
C THR A 158 -4.57 14.93 -17.74
N GLU A 159 -5.42 14.30 -16.92
CA GLU A 159 -6.23 14.94 -15.88
C GLU A 159 -5.76 14.52 -14.47
N PRO A 160 -5.85 15.42 -13.47
CA PRO A 160 -5.67 15.08 -12.07
C PRO A 160 -6.59 13.92 -11.64
N PRO A 161 -6.09 12.92 -10.89
CA PRO A 161 -6.92 11.86 -10.33
C PRO A 161 -8.01 12.42 -9.39
N VAL A 162 -9.22 11.86 -9.46
CA VAL A 162 -10.29 12.15 -8.49
C VAL A 162 -10.11 11.29 -7.26
N ILE A 163 -9.93 11.91 -6.09
CA ILE A 163 -9.76 11.19 -4.82
C ILE A 163 -11.02 10.40 -4.46
N THR A 164 -10.90 9.07 -4.44
CA THR A 164 -11.97 8.14 -4.05
C THR A 164 -11.76 7.56 -2.65
N ASP A 165 -12.80 6.95 -2.07
CA ASP A 165 -12.68 6.28 -0.76
C ASP A 165 -11.70 5.11 -0.76
N ARG A 166 -11.54 4.43 -1.91
CA ARG A 166 -10.52 3.40 -2.08
C ARG A 166 -9.10 3.96 -1.96
N MET A 167 -8.87 5.16 -2.49
CA MET A 167 -7.57 5.83 -2.37
C MET A 167 -7.30 6.27 -0.92
N ARG A 168 -8.32 6.83 -0.26
CA ARG A 168 -8.27 7.17 1.17
C ARG A 168 -7.95 5.95 2.03
N GLU A 169 -8.55 4.80 1.73
CA GLU A 169 -8.24 3.53 2.39
C GLU A 169 -6.79 3.11 2.15
N GLY A 170 -6.33 3.15 0.89
CA GLY A 170 -4.98 2.71 0.51
C GLY A 170 -3.86 3.51 1.18
N LEU A 171 -4.08 4.81 1.41
CA LEU A 171 -3.13 5.73 2.03
C LEU A 171 -3.34 5.94 3.54
N ARG A 172 -4.40 5.40 4.14
CA ARG A 172 -4.72 5.62 5.56
C ARG A 172 -3.52 5.26 6.44
N GLN A 173 -3.26 6.09 7.46
CA GLN A 173 -2.22 5.79 8.44
C GLN A 173 -2.59 4.51 9.19
N PRO A 174 -1.64 3.60 9.45
CA PRO A 174 -1.91 2.42 10.24
C PRO A 174 -2.25 2.80 11.69
N ALA A 175 -3.01 1.96 12.38
CA ALA A 175 -3.21 2.07 13.81
C ALA A 175 -1.84 2.09 14.52
N PRO A 176 -1.67 2.88 15.60
CA PRO A 176 -0.40 2.96 16.30
C PRO A 176 0.09 1.58 16.75
N LEU A 177 1.41 1.35 16.62
CA LEU A 177 2.03 0.13 17.09
C LEU A 177 1.79 -0.05 18.61
N PRO A 178 1.33 -1.22 19.09
CA PRO A 178 1.20 -1.48 20.51
C PRO A 178 2.52 -1.28 21.26
N GLY A 179 2.45 -0.70 22.45
CA GLY A 179 3.63 -0.48 23.29
C GLY A 179 4.30 -1.80 23.72
N GLY A 180 5.62 -1.76 23.90
CA GLY A 180 6.42 -2.92 24.32
C GLY A 180 6.93 -3.81 23.17
N LEU A 181 6.58 -3.47 21.92
CA LEU A 181 7.17 -4.07 20.73
C LEU A 181 8.47 -3.31 20.35
N THR A 182 9.44 -4.02 19.76
CA THR A 182 10.70 -3.42 19.31
C THR A 182 10.59 -3.13 17.81
N PRO A 183 10.57 -1.86 17.37
CA PRO A 183 10.63 -1.53 15.94
C PRO A 183 11.84 -2.15 15.23
N ALA A 184 11.65 -2.64 14.01
CA ALA A 184 12.76 -3.03 13.15
C ALA A 184 13.36 -1.79 12.50
N THR A 185 14.69 -1.66 12.53
CA THR A 185 15.40 -0.60 11.80
C THR A 185 15.76 -1.06 10.39
N PRO A 186 15.99 -0.14 9.43
CA PRO A 186 16.45 -0.50 8.08
C PRO A 186 17.69 -1.40 8.09
N GLU A 187 18.64 -1.17 8.98
CA GLU A 187 19.88 -1.94 9.07
C GLU A 187 19.64 -3.38 9.54
N ILE A 188 18.65 -3.59 10.41
CA ILE A 188 18.24 -4.93 10.84
C ILE A 188 17.51 -5.63 9.71
N LEU A 189 16.58 -4.92 9.05
CA LEU A 189 15.76 -5.46 7.97
C LEU A 189 16.61 -5.93 6.78
N ALA A 190 17.70 -5.21 6.47
CA ALA A 190 18.62 -5.49 5.37
C ALA A 190 19.36 -6.84 5.54
N ALA A 191 18.64 -7.92 5.26
CA ALA A 191 19.08 -9.30 5.37
C ALA A 191 18.16 -10.21 4.54
N ARG A 192 18.54 -11.49 4.50
CA ARG A 192 17.67 -12.56 4.04
C ARG A 192 16.86 -13.11 5.21
N TRP A 193 15.59 -13.36 4.96
CA TRP A 193 14.63 -13.87 5.94
C TRP A 193 13.80 -15.01 5.34
N THR A 194 13.49 -16.01 6.16
CA THR A 194 12.69 -17.19 5.80
C THR A 194 11.54 -17.36 6.80
N PRO A 195 10.39 -17.94 6.42
CA PRO A 195 9.28 -18.15 7.36
C PRO A 195 9.67 -19.07 8.51
N ALA A 196 9.34 -18.67 9.74
CA ALA A 196 9.65 -19.43 10.95
C ALA A 196 9.01 -20.83 10.96
N ASP A 197 7.77 -20.94 10.46
CA ASP A 197 6.96 -22.15 10.56
C ASP A 197 6.78 -22.89 9.21
N HIS A 198 7.76 -22.86 8.31
CA HIS A 198 7.66 -23.57 7.01
C HIS A 198 8.33 -24.95 7.03
N SER A 199 7.55 -26.00 6.77
CA SER A 199 8.02 -27.40 6.71
C SER A 199 7.96 -28.03 5.32
N GLY A 200 7.59 -27.26 4.29
CA GLY A 200 7.49 -27.74 2.91
C GLY A 200 8.84 -27.92 2.22
N THR A 201 8.82 -28.47 1.00
CA THR A 201 10.05 -28.62 0.17
C THR A 201 10.38 -27.40 -0.67
N THR A 202 9.46 -26.44 -0.74
CA THR A 202 9.68 -25.13 -1.35
C THR A 202 10.56 -24.26 -0.45
N ALA A 203 11.16 -23.21 -1.01
CA ALA A 203 12.06 -22.30 -0.28
C ALA A 203 11.51 -20.85 -0.26
N PRO A 204 10.35 -20.60 0.39
CA PRO A 204 9.82 -19.25 0.54
C PRO A 204 10.80 -18.37 1.33
N HIS A 205 10.95 -17.12 0.91
CA HIS A 205 11.90 -16.19 1.52
C HIS A 205 11.64 -14.75 1.08
N VAL A 206 12.30 -13.81 1.76
CA VAL A 206 12.51 -12.42 1.31
C VAL A 206 13.97 -12.04 1.52
N VAL A 207 14.53 -11.25 0.62
CA VAL A 207 15.79 -10.54 0.77
C VAL A 207 15.49 -9.07 0.69
N PHE A 208 15.77 -8.34 1.76
CA PHE A 208 15.78 -6.88 1.77
C PHE A 208 17.23 -6.43 1.57
N GLU A 209 17.47 -5.71 0.48
CA GLU A 209 18.78 -5.13 0.20
C GLU A 209 18.89 -3.76 0.85
N ALA A 210 20.10 -3.40 1.30
CA ALA A 210 20.37 -2.10 1.94
C ALA A 210 20.13 -0.90 1.00
N ASP A 211 20.02 -1.14 -0.31
CA ASP A 211 19.70 -0.10 -1.31
C ASP A 211 18.19 0.21 -1.42
N GLY A 212 17.36 -0.45 -0.60
CA GLY A 212 15.90 -0.29 -0.62
C GLY A 212 15.19 -1.16 -1.65
N THR A 213 15.86 -2.09 -2.32
CA THR A 213 15.20 -3.14 -3.12
C THR A 213 14.84 -4.35 -2.26
N TRP A 214 13.77 -5.04 -2.62
CA TRP A 214 13.49 -6.37 -2.06
C TRP A 214 13.19 -7.36 -3.18
N THR A 215 13.55 -8.61 -2.93
CA THR A 215 13.13 -9.77 -3.73
C THR A 215 12.61 -10.86 -2.80
N GLY A 216 11.73 -11.71 -3.27
CA GLY A 216 11.19 -12.79 -2.46
C GLY A 216 10.58 -13.88 -3.30
N SER A 217 10.21 -14.95 -2.62
CA SER A 217 9.52 -16.09 -3.21
C SER A 217 8.49 -16.59 -2.22
N ASP A 218 7.31 -16.97 -2.71
CA ASP A 218 6.36 -17.76 -1.93
C ASP A 218 6.68 -19.27 -1.98
N GLY A 219 7.71 -19.66 -2.72
CA GLY A 219 8.06 -21.04 -3.04
C GLY A 219 7.90 -21.39 -4.52
N CYS A 220 7.01 -20.69 -5.25
CA CYS A 220 6.70 -20.93 -6.66
C CYS A 220 6.60 -19.65 -7.49
N ASN A 221 6.13 -18.57 -6.90
CA ASN A 221 6.07 -17.25 -7.50
C ASN A 221 7.11 -16.34 -6.84
N GLY A 222 7.78 -15.56 -7.67
CA GLY A 222 8.66 -14.49 -7.21
C GLY A 222 7.87 -13.24 -6.85
N GLY A 223 8.42 -12.42 -5.97
CA GLY A 223 8.00 -11.04 -5.73
C GLY A 223 9.23 -10.15 -5.69
N GLN A 224 9.04 -8.87 -5.99
CA GLN A 224 10.11 -7.87 -5.95
C GLN A 224 9.51 -6.48 -5.85
N GLY A 225 10.31 -5.50 -5.42
CA GLY A 225 9.90 -4.11 -5.38
C GLY A 225 10.88 -3.24 -4.63
N ARG A 226 10.40 -2.12 -4.13
CA ARG A 226 11.12 -1.19 -3.26
C ARG A 226 10.54 -1.25 -1.85
N TRP A 227 11.37 -1.04 -0.84
CA TRP A 227 10.97 -0.99 0.56
C TRP A 227 11.63 0.18 1.27
N ALA A 228 10.99 0.64 2.34
CA ALA A 228 11.55 1.61 3.27
C ALA A 228 10.99 1.37 4.67
N ALA A 229 11.79 1.73 5.68
CA ALA A 229 11.36 1.78 7.08
C ALA A 229 11.87 3.06 7.73
N ASP A 230 11.10 3.62 8.66
CA ASP A 230 11.45 4.89 9.32
C ASP A 230 12.27 4.73 10.61
N GLY A 231 12.61 3.48 10.97
CA GLY A 231 13.33 3.14 12.21
C GLY A 231 12.47 3.20 13.48
N THR A 232 11.23 3.69 13.40
CA THR A 232 10.23 3.65 14.47
C THR A 232 9.18 2.55 14.25
N GLY A 233 9.32 1.82 13.14
CA GLY A 233 8.63 0.57 12.85
C GLY A 233 7.71 0.69 11.64
N ALA A 234 7.41 1.91 11.18
CA ALA A 234 6.61 2.07 9.97
C ALA A 234 7.38 1.46 8.80
N PHE A 235 6.66 0.70 7.99
CA PHE A 235 7.23 -0.07 6.90
C PHE A 235 6.33 0.04 5.67
N LEU A 236 6.94 0.24 4.51
CA LEU A 236 6.28 0.16 3.22
C LEU A 236 7.07 -0.73 2.28
N ALA A 237 6.34 -1.45 1.44
CA ALA A 237 6.91 -2.11 0.27
C ALA A 237 5.96 -2.00 -0.93
N THR A 238 6.53 -1.71 -2.10
CA THR A 238 5.79 -1.76 -3.36
C THR A 238 5.66 -3.20 -3.86
N PRO A 239 4.53 -3.55 -4.50
CA PRO A 239 4.41 -4.80 -5.22
C PRO A 239 5.07 -4.72 -6.60
N GLY A 240 5.57 -5.85 -7.06
CA GLY A 240 6.08 -6.05 -8.42
C GLY A 240 5.30 -7.14 -9.15
N ILE A 241 5.67 -7.37 -10.41
CA ILE A 241 5.05 -8.40 -11.25
C ILE A 241 5.34 -9.78 -10.65
N SER A 242 4.30 -10.63 -10.59
CA SER A 242 4.40 -12.00 -10.11
C SER A 242 3.58 -12.94 -10.98
N THR A 243 3.94 -14.22 -10.98
CA THR A 243 3.12 -15.30 -11.55
C THR A 243 2.05 -15.75 -10.56
N LEU A 244 1.04 -16.51 -11.03
CA LEU A 244 -0.04 -17.05 -10.18
C LEU A 244 -0.02 -18.60 -10.18
N MET A 245 1.12 -19.19 -9.87
CA MET A 245 1.29 -20.65 -9.76
C MET A 245 0.97 -21.11 -8.34
N ALA A 246 0.11 -22.12 -8.21
CA ALA A 246 -0.25 -22.66 -6.90
C ALA A 246 0.75 -23.71 -6.43
N CYS A 247 1.17 -23.65 -5.16
CA CYS A 247 1.92 -24.71 -4.50
C CYS A 247 1.84 -24.66 -2.97
N GLU A 248 2.44 -25.65 -2.32
CA GLU A 248 2.64 -25.68 -0.87
C GLU A 248 3.85 -24.81 -0.51
N GLY A 249 3.59 -23.52 -0.37
CA GLY A 249 4.55 -22.48 -0.02
C GLY A 249 4.09 -21.62 1.15
N ALA A 250 4.73 -20.48 1.35
CA ALA A 250 4.33 -19.48 2.34
C ALA A 250 4.20 -18.11 1.66
N PRO A 251 3.16 -17.31 1.94
CA PRO A 251 2.86 -16.09 1.17
C PRO A 251 3.74 -14.89 1.55
N VAL A 252 5.06 -15.08 1.58
CA VAL A 252 6.05 -14.07 2.00
C VAL A 252 5.94 -12.78 1.18
N PRO A 253 5.87 -12.80 -0.17
CA PRO A 253 5.70 -11.56 -0.95
C PRO A 253 4.42 -10.78 -0.59
N SER A 254 3.33 -11.47 -0.25
CA SER A 254 2.10 -10.84 0.20
C SER A 254 2.29 -10.19 1.56
N TRP A 255 2.91 -10.88 2.53
CA TRP A 255 3.22 -10.29 3.84
C TRP A 255 4.03 -9.01 3.71
N VAL A 256 5.07 -9.02 2.86
CA VAL A 256 5.93 -7.86 2.61
C VAL A 256 5.13 -6.69 2.04
N THR A 257 4.31 -6.93 1.02
CA THR A 257 3.54 -5.87 0.37
C THR A 257 2.31 -5.43 1.15
N GLU A 258 1.78 -6.22 2.08
CA GLU A 258 0.63 -5.83 2.90
C GLU A 258 1.04 -5.11 4.18
N ALA A 259 2.27 -5.33 4.66
CA ALA A 259 2.78 -4.77 5.89
C ALA A 259 2.66 -3.24 5.97
N ARG A 260 2.44 -2.77 7.20
CA ARG A 260 2.54 -1.37 7.62
C ARG A 260 3.49 -1.18 8.79
N TRP A 261 3.74 -2.27 9.54
CA TRP A 261 4.72 -2.29 10.60
C TRP A 261 5.69 -3.45 10.41
N ALA A 262 6.96 -3.21 10.73
CA ALA A 262 7.99 -4.22 10.89
C ALA A 262 8.58 -4.12 12.30
N ILE A 263 8.57 -5.25 13.02
CA ILE A 263 9.08 -5.33 14.39
C ILE A 263 10.00 -6.53 14.57
N ILE A 264 10.86 -6.48 15.58
CA ILE A 264 11.65 -7.61 16.05
C ILE A 264 11.08 -8.13 17.36
N ASP A 265 10.87 -9.44 17.42
CA ASP A 265 10.38 -10.17 18.59
C ASP A 265 11.18 -11.47 18.73
N ASN A 266 12.00 -11.56 19.79
CA ASN A 266 12.91 -12.68 20.02
C ASN A 266 13.76 -13.06 18.79
N GLU A 267 14.42 -12.06 18.17
CA GLU A 267 15.24 -12.20 16.96
C GLU A 267 14.46 -12.52 15.67
N SER A 268 13.16 -12.81 15.75
CA SER A 268 12.30 -12.95 14.56
C SER A 268 11.78 -11.59 14.09
N LEU A 269 11.74 -11.41 12.77
CA LEU A 269 10.99 -10.33 12.12
C LEU A 269 9.51 -10.69 12.09
N ARG A 270 8.65 -9.79 12.57
CA ARG A 270 7.20 -9.88 12.36
C ARG A 270 6.73 -8.72 11.50
N LEU A 271 5.95 -9.05 10.48
CA LEU A 271 5.29 -8.08 9.62
C LEU A 271 3.83 -7.98 10.05
N LEU A 272 3.36 -6.75 10.28
CA LEU A 272 1.99 -6.48 10.74
C LEU A 272 1.26 -5.59 9.73
N ASP A 273 -0.05 -5.80 9.61
CA ASP A 273 -0.93 -5.01 8.76
C ASP A 273 -1.27 -3.63 9.37
N ALA A 274 -2.17 -2.90 8.68
CA ALA A 274 -2.62 -1.57 9.12
C ALA A 274 -3.39 -1.56 10.45
N SER A 275 -3.93 -2.71 10.88
CA SER A 275 -4.60 -2.91 12.18
C SER A 275 -3.65 -3.44 13.27
N ALA A 276 -2.35 -3.53 12.96
CA ALA A 276 -1.32 -4.17 13.79
C ALA A 276 -1.55 -5.68 14.00
N ALA A 277 -2.32 -6.35 13.13
CA ALA A 277 -2.44 -7.80 13.13
C ALA A 277 -1.24 -8.44 12.43
N GLU A 278 -0.77 -9.59 12.93
CA GLU A 278 0.37 -10.30 12.34
C GLU A 278 0.01 -10.90 10.98
N LEU A 279 0.78 -10.51 9.96
CA LEU A 279 0.73 -11.09 8.63
C LEU A 279 1.59 -12.36 8.57
N GLY A 280 2.81 -12.27 9.11
CA GLY A 280 3.74 -13.38 9.16
C GLY A 280 4.96 -13.12 10.04
N ARG A 281 5.64 -14.22 10.37
CA ARG A 281 6.86 -14.27 11.16
C ARG A 281 7.99 -14.91 10.36
N LEU A 282 9.14 -14.25 10.37
CA LEU A 282 10.32 -14.64 9.62
C LEU A 282 11.54 -14.73 10.54
N GLU A 283 12.40 -15.70 10.29
CA GLU A 283 13.70 -15.89 10.92
C GLU A 283 14.80 -15.43 9.97
N ARG A 284 15.93 -15.01 10.54
CA ARG A 284 17.08 -14.58 9.76
C ARG A 284 17.86 -15.80 9.28
N ASP A 285 18.21 -15.81 7.99
CA ASP A 285 19.05 -16.83 7.33
C ASP A 285 20.52 -16.40 7.30
#